data_AF-A0A699U5R5-F1
#
_entry.id   AF-A0A699U5R5-F1
#
_cell.length_a   1.000
_cell.length_b   1.000
_cell.length_c   1.000
_cell.angle_alpha   90.00
_cell.angle_beta   90.00
_cell.angle_gamma   90.00
#
_symmetry.space_group_name_H-M   'P 1'
#
loop_
_entity.id
_entity.type
_entity.pdbx_description
1 polymer ?
#
loop_
_entity_poly.entity_id
_entity_poly.type
_entity_poly.pdbx_seq_one_letter_code
_entity_poly.pdbx_strand_id
1 'polypeptide(L)'
;MEPVSIISDRDPRFTSNFWRSLQNTLGTRLEMSITYHPKTDGQSERAIQTLEDMLRACAIDFGKVKFLYNNSYHASIKAAPSEALYGRKCRSPICWTEVREAQILGPELIQGTTEQIIQIKQRMQGARDRQKSYADLKRKPMEFQVEDKV
;
A
#
# COMPACT_ATOMS: atom_id res chain seq x y z
N MET A 1 16.84 -6.22 3.31
CA MET A 1 16.40 -6.67 4.64
C MET A 1 15.37 -7.74 4.36
N GLU A 2 15.72 -9.00 4.60
CA GLU A 2 14.81 -10.12 4.33
C GLU A 2 13.83 -10.28 5.51
N PRO A 3 12.55 -10.58 5.22
CA PRO A 3 11.54 -10.73 6.27
C PRO A 3 11.83 -11.97 7.12
N VAL A 4 11.71 -11.83 8.44
CA VAL A 4 11.86 -12.96 9.38
C VAL A 4 10.68 -13.94 9.28
N SER A 5 9.49 -13.41 8.95
CA SER A 5 8.28 -14.21 8.76
C SER A 5 7.34 -13.57 7.74
N ILE A 6 6.60 -14.40 7.03
CA ILE A 6 5.53 -13.98 6.11
C ILE A 6 4.24 -14.69 6.53
N ILE A 7 3.17 -13.92 6.68
CA ILE A 7 1.82 -14.45 6.84
C ILE A 7 1.14 -14.41 5.47
N SER A 8 0.65 -15.55 5.00
CA SER A 8 -0.03 -15.68 3.70
C SER A 8 -1.41 -16.30 3.87
N ASP A 9 -2.32 -16.02 2.94
CA ASP A 9 -3.58 -16.75 2.86
C ASP A 9 -3.38 -18.22 2.44
N ARG A 10 -4.46 -19.00 2.45
CA ARG A 10 -4.46 -20.41 2.09
C ARG A 10 -4.66 -20.67 0.60
N ASP A 11 -4.37 -19.70 -0.26
CA ASP A 11 -4.38 -19.91 -1.71
C ASP A 11 -3.41 -21.06 -2.08
N PRO A 12 -3.82 -21.98 -2.96
CA PRO A 12 -3.00 -23.12 -3.39
C PRO A 12 -1.58 -22.75 -3.83
N ARG A 13 -1.39 -21.56 -4.39
CA ARG A 13 -0.08 -21.03 -4.81
C ARG A 13 0.87 -20.87 -3.63
N PHE A 14 0.38 -20.36 -2.51
CA PHE A 14 1.15 -20.15 -1.29
C PHE A 14 1.22 -21.40 -0.41
N THR A 15 0.30 -22.36 -0.56
CA THR A 15 0.42 -23.66 0.11
C THR A 15 1.33 -24.66 -0.62
N SER A 16 1.78 -24.32 -1.83
CA SER A 16 2.57 -25.22 -2.68
C SER A 16 3.91 -25.63 -2.05
N ASN A 17 4.37 -26.84 -2.40
CA ASN A 17 5.68 -27.35 -1.96
C ASN A 17 6.83 -26.44 -2.42
N PHE A 18 6.70 -25.86 -3.62
CA PHE A 18 7.66 -24.90 -4.15
C PHE A 18 7.77 -23.66 -3.24
N TRP A 19 6.63 -23.04 -2.90
CA TRP A 19 6.63 -21.83 -2.06
C TRP A 19 7.20 -22.11 -0.66
N ARG A 20 6.84 -23.26 -0.07
CA ARG A 20 7.39 -23.66 1.24
C ARG A 20 8.92 -23.84 1.18
N SER A 21 9.43 -24.54 0.17
CA SER A 21 10.87 -24.75 -0.02
C SER A 21 11.62 -23.45 -0.29
N LEU A 22 11.02 -22.52 -1.05
CA LEU A 22 11.58 -21.20 -1.30
C LEU A 22 11.73 -20.42 0.01
N GLN A 23 10.67 -20.33 0.83
CA GLN A 23 10.72 -19.59 2.09
C GLN A 23 11.70 -20.22 3.09
N ASN A 24 11.77 -21.55 3.16
CA ASN A 24 12.76 -22.25 3.99
C ASN A 24 14.20 -21.91 3.56
N THR A 25 14.46 -21.81 2.25
CA THR A 25 15.79 -21.48 1.71
C THR A 25 16.16 -20.03 2.01
N LEU A 26 15.18 -19.12 1.97
CA LEU A 26 15.37 -17.71 2.32
C LEU A 26 15.48 -17.47 3.84
N GLY A 27 15.29 -18.51 4.66
CA GLY A 27 15.29 -18.40 6.12
C GLY A 27 14.04 -17.71 6.69
N THR A 28 13.00 -17.57 5.87
CA THR A 28 11.76 -16.89 6.23
C THR A 28 10.75 -17.88 6.79
N ARG A 29 10.17 -17.59 7.97
CA ARG A 29 9.08 -18.41 8.52
C ARG A 29 7.76 -18.12 7.81
N LEU A 30 7.24 -19.09 7.08
CA LEU A 30 5.92 -18.98 6.44
C LEU A 30 4.82 -19.42 7.40
N GLU A 31 3.92 -18.50 7.74
CA GLU A 31 2.73 -18.72 8.56
C GLU A 31 1.47 -18.58 7.68
N MET A 32 0.49 -19.45 7.88
CA MET A 32 -0.77 -19.38 7.15
C MET A 32 -1.81 -18.64 7.97
N SER A 33 -2.56 -17.75 7.34
CA SER A 33 -3.69 -17.11 7.99
C SER A 33 -4.71 -18.17 8.42
N ILE A 34 -5.22 -17.99 9.63
CA ILE A 34 -6.35 -18.75 10.18
C ILE A 34 -7.61 -18.00 9.73
N THR A 35 -8.67 -18.73 9.37
CA THR A 35 -9.93 -18.17 8.84
C THR A 35 -10.35 -16.91 9.62
N TYR A 36 -10.44 -15.79 8.89
CA TYR A 36 -10.68 -14.43 9.40
C TYR A 36 -9.77 -14.03 10.56
N HIS A 37 -8.52 -13.65 10.24
CA HIS A 37 -7.66 -12.91 11.15
C HIS A 37 -7.68 -11.41 10.76
N PRO A 38 -8.73 -10.64 11.13
CA PRO A 38 -8.96 -9.28 10.63
C PRO A 38 -7.85 -8.28 10.97
N LYS A 39 -6.97 -8.61 11.92
CA LYS A 39 -5.89 -7.73 12.38
C LYS A 39 -4.67 -7.73 11.45
N THR A 40 -4.32 -8.90 10.90
CA THR A 40 -3.20 -9.04 9.96
C THR A 40 -3.68 -8.89 8.52
N ASP A 41 -4.76 -9.58 8.18
CA ASP A 41 -5.31 -9.57 6.83
C ASP A 41 -5.92 -8.21 6.46
N GLY A 42 -6.52 -7.53 7.44
CA GLY A 42 -7.16 -6.24 7.20
C GLY A 42 -6.21 -5.11 6.79
N GLN A 43 -4.90 -5.20 7.06
CA GLN A 43 -3.93 -4.19 6.58
C GLN A 43 -3.50 -4.48 5.14
N SER A 44 -3.18 -5.75 4.83
CA SER A 44 -2.88 -6.19 3.47
C SER A 44 -4.08 -6.02 2.54
N GLU A 45 -5.27 -6.43 2.95
CA GLU A 45 -6.51 -6.26 2.20
C GLU A 45 -6.79 -4.79 1.91
N ARG A 46 -6.67 -3.90 2.90
CA ARG A 46 -6.84 -2.45 2.68
C ARG A 46 -5.82 -1.90 1.70
N ALA A 47 -4.56 -2.33 1.79
CA ALA A 47 -3.51 -1.92 0.86
C ALA A 47 -3.78 -2.44 -0.57
N ILE A 48 -4.14 -3.72 -0.71
CA ILE A 48 -4.47 -4.38 -1.99
C ILE A 48 -5.67 -3.68 -2.63
N GLN A 49 -6.77 -3.49 -1.91
CA GLN A 49 -7.95 -2.80 -2.44
C GLN A 49 -7.62 -1.37 -2.88
N THR A 50 -6.80 -0.66 -2.10
CA THR A 50 -6.36 0.69 -2.45
C THR A 50 -5.53 0.69 -3.73
N LEU A 51 -4.63 -0.28 -3.90
CA LEU A 51 -3.83 -0.43 -5.12
C LEU A 51 -4.69 -0.86 -6.32
N GLU A 52 -5.63 -1.77 -6.14
CA GLU A 52 -6.58 -2.19 -7.18
C GLU A 52 -7.45 -1.02 -7.66
N ASP A 53 -7.95 -0.20 -6.74
CA ASP A 53 -8.73 1.00 -7.08
C ASP A 53 -7.87 2.01 -7.85
N MET A 54 -6.60 2.17 -7.48
CA MET A 54 -5.65 3.02 -8.21
C MET A 54 -5.38 2.49 -9.62
N LEU A 55 -5.15 1.18 -9.75
CA LEU A 55 -4.93 0.51 -11.04
C LEU A 55 -6.18 0.53 -11.92
N ARG A 56 -7.38 0.44 -11.34
CA ARG A 56 -8.63 0.53 -12.10
C ARG A 56 -8.92 1.95 -12.55
N ALA A 57 -8.62 2.92 -11.69
CA ALA A 57 -8.83 4.32 -12.00
C ALA A 57 -7.78 4.84 -12.99
N CYS A 58 -6.62 4.21 -13.10
CA CYS A 58 -5.53 4.63 -13.97
C CYS A 58 -5.23 3.51 -14.96
N ALA A 59 -5.52 3.70 -16.25
CA ALA A 59 -5.08 2.80 -17.32
C ALA A 59 -3.54 2.86 -17.52
N ILE A 60 -2.77 2.78 -16.44
CA ILE A 60 -1.39 3.22 -16.32
C ILE A 60 -0.52 2.12 -15.73
N ASP A 61 0.71 2.07 -16.23
CA ASP A 61 1.90 1.37 -15.72
C ASP A 61 1.90 1.18 -14.19
N PHE A 62 1.96 -0.09 -13.77
CA PHE A 62 2.05 -0.55 -12.39
C PHE A 62 3.21 0.12 -11.62
N GLY A 63 4.31 0.45 -12.30
CA GLY A 63 5.46 1.14 -11.70
C GLY A 63 5.08 2.51 -11.13
N LYS A 64 4.26 3.29 -11.87
CA LYS A 64 3.82 4.63 -11.43
C LYS A 64 2.85 4.56 -10.27
N VAL A 65 1.94 3.59 -10.25
CA VAL A 65 0.98 3.39 -9.16
C VAL A 65 1.69 2.99 -7.87
N LYS A 66 2.59 2.00 -7.93
CA LYS A 66 3.40 1.57 -6.79
C LYS A 66 4.24 2.73 -6.24
N PHE A 67 4.85 3.51 -7.13
CA PHE A 67 5.61 4.69 -6.74
C PHE A 67 4.75 5.70 -5.99
N LEU A 68 3.56 6.02 -6.51
CA LEU A 68 2.70 7.02 -5.89
C LEU A 68 2.11 6.56 -4.55
N TYR A 69 1.69 5.29 -4.45
CA TYR A 69 1.22 4.69 -3.20
C TYR A 69 2.30 4.78 -2.11
N ASN A 70 3.51 4.30 -2.41
CA ASN A 70 4.61 4.25 -1.44
C ASN A 70 5.08 5.63 -0.97
N ASN A 71 4.86 6.67 -1.77
CA ASN A 71 5.32 8.03 -1.50
C ASN A 71 4.22 9.00 -1.07
N SER A 72 2.97 8.55 -1.06
CA SER A 72 1.85 9.38 -0.59
C SER A 72 1.75 9.34 0.94
N TYR A 73 1.29 10.44 1.53
CA TYR A 73 1.07 10.50 2.96
C TYR A 73 -0.06 9.56 3.41
N HIS A 74 0.23 8.76 4.45
CA HIS A 74 -0.72 7.84 5.08
C HIS A 74 -1.00 8.30 6.51
N ALA A 75 -2.25 8.73 6.78
CA ALA A 75 -2.63 9.28 8.08
C ALA A 75 -2.46 8.29 9.25
N SER A 76 -2.64 6.98 9.00
CA SER A 76 -2.45 5.92 10.00
C SER A 76 -0.99 5.76 10.44
N ILE A 77 -0.05 6.04 9.54
CA ILE A 77 1.41 5.93 9.78
C ILE A 77 2.01 7.31 10.09
N LYS A 78 1.27 8.39 9.83
CA LYS A 78 1.72 9.80 9.90
C LYS A 78 2.96 10.11 9.04
N ALA A 79 3.19 9.31 8.00
CA ALA A 79 4.28 9.45 7.06
C ALA A 79 3.91 8.75 5.74
N ALA A 80 4.76 8.88 4.71
CA ALA A 80 4.68 8.00 3.56
C ALA A 80 5.27 6.62 3.91
N PRO A 81 4.73 5.50 3.37
CA PRO A 81 5.29 4.17 3.62
C PRO A 81 6.79 4.06 3.33
N SER A 82 7.29 4.71 2.27
CA SER A 82 8.72 4.72 1.94
C SER A 82 9.56 5.50 2.97
N GLU A 83 9.04 6.60 3.49
CA GLU A 83 9.69 7.39 4.53
C GLU A 83 9.73 6.63 5.85
N ALA A 84 8.65 5.95 6.22
CA ALA A 84 8.60 5.10 7.40
C ALA A 84 9.56 3.90 7.30
N LEU A 85 9.71 3.31 6.11
CA LEU A 85 10.57 2.15 5.90
C LEU A 85 12.07 2.51 5.85
N TYR A 86 12.41 3.60 5.16
CA TYR A 86 13.81 3.96 4.91
C TYR A 86 14.32 5.12 5.77
N GLY A 87 13.46 5.75 6.57
CA GLY A 87 13.79 6.92 7.39
C GLY A 87 14.09 8.20 6.59
N ARG A 88 13.84 8.20 5.28
CA ARG A 88 14.13 9.32 4.38
C ARG A 88 13.00 9.52 3.38
N LYS A 89 12.73 10.78 3.06
CA LYS A 89 11.81 11.13 1.96
C LYS A 89 12.36 10.62 0.63
N CYS A 90 11.45 10.12 -0.21
CA CYS A 90 11.80 9.66 -1.55
C CYS A 90 12.38 10.81 -2.37
N ARG A 91 13.51 10.55 -3.03
CA ARG A 91 14.13 11.47 -3.99
C ARG A 91 13.72 11.02 -5.39
N SER A 92 12.82 11.77 -6.02
CA SER A 92 12.34 11.52 -7.39
C SER A 92 12.56 12.78 -8.22
N PRO A 93 12.85 12.69 -9.54
CA PRO A 93 12.94 13.82 -10.47
C PRO A 93 11.79 14.84 -10.31
N ILE A 94 10.61 14.37 -9.90
CA ILE A 94 9.38 15.16 -9.74
C ILE A 94 9.27 15.78 -8.33
N CYS A 95 10.06 15.29 -7.35
CA CYS A 95 10.14 15.77 -5.97
C CYS A 95 11.40 16.65 -5.73
N TRP A 96 12.12 17.05 -6.78
CA TRP A 96 13.25 17.99 -6.68
C TRP A 96 12.76 19.43 -6.62
N THR A 97 12.02 19.79 -5.58
CA THR A 97 11.68 21.20 -5.35
C THR A 97 12.88 22.00 -4.80
N GLU A 98 14.04 21.38 -4.49
CA GLU A 98 15.15 22.10 -3.86
C GLU A 98 16.58 21.83 -4.37
N VAL A 99 16.84 20.94 -5.34
CA VAL A 99 18.22 20.80 -5.86
C VAL A 99 18.21 20.71 -7.40
N ARG A 100 19.32 21.07 -8.03
CA ARG A 100 19.45 21.63 -9.38
C ARG A 100 19.36 20.60 -10.55
N GLU A 101 18.28 19.84 -10.69
CA GLU A 101 18.15 18.83 -11.77
C GLU A 101 16.86 18.87 -12.61
N ALA A 102 16.08 19.96 -12.55
CA ALA A 102 14.91 20.15 -13.41
C ALA A 102 15.24 20.31 -14.92
N GLN A 103 16.52 20.31 -15.31
CA GLN A 103 16.96 20.61 -16.69
C GLN A 103 17.04 19.40 -17.63
N ILE A 104 16.92 18.16 -17.14
CA ILE A 104 17.16 16.96 -17.98
C ILE A 104 15.89 16.47 -18.71
N LEU A 105 14.69 16.86 -18.28
CA LEU A 105 13.42 16.43 -18.87
C LEU A 105 12.70 17.64 -19.52
N GLY A 106 12.24 17.49 -20.77
CA GLY A 106 11.55 18.58 -21.48
C GLY A 106 10.27 19.06 -20.77
N PRO A 107 9.90 20.36 -20.89
CA PRO A 107 8.76 20.96 -20.17
C PRO A 107 7.43 20.22 -20.38
N GLU A 108 7.21 19.70 -21.60
CA GLU A 108 6.01 18.95 -21.99
C GLU A 108 5.87 17.62 -21.25
N LEU A 109 6.99 16.90 -21.06
CA LEU A 109 7.01 15.64 -20.31
C LEU A 109 6.77 15.89 -18.81
N ILE A 110 7.32 16.97 -18.27
CA ILE A 110 7.09 17.38 -16.89
C ILE A 110 5.62 17.74 -16.69
N GLN A 111 5.03 18.52 -17.58
CA GLN A 111 3.64 18.95 -17.49
C GLN A 111 2.67 17.77 -17.64
N GLY A 112 2.85 16.91 -18.67
CA GLY A 112 2.02 15.72 -18.85
C GLY A 112 2.12 14.74 -17.68
N THR A 113 3.31 14.57 -17.10
CA THR A 113 3.49 13.73 -15.91
C THR A 113 2.86 14.35 -14.66
N THR A 114 2.91 15.67 -14.53
CA THR A 114 2.30 16.41 -13.41
C THR A 114 0.78 16.31 -13.45
N GLU A 115 0.17 16.48 -14.63
CA GLU A 115 -1.27 16.32 -14.83
C GLU A 115 -1.74 14.89 -14.50
N GLN A 116 -0.98 13.88 -14.94
CA GLN A 116 -1.25 12.49 -14.56
C GLN A 116 -1.19 12.31 -13.05
N ILE A 117 -0.18 12.86 -12.37
CA ILE A 117 -0.06 12.75 -10.91
C ILE A 117 -1.24 13.40 -10.19
N ILE A 118 -1.68 14.59 -10.64
CA ILE A 118 -2.85 15.27 -10.08
C ILE A 118 -4.10 14.40 -10.23
N GLN A 119 -4.32 13.86 -11.42
CA GLN A 119 -5.46 12.98 -11.69
C GLN A 119 -5.43 11.72 -10.84
N ILE A 120 -4.26 11.09 -10.69
CA ILE A 120 -4.11 9.91 -9.83
C ILE A 120 -4.37 10.29 -8.37
N LYS A 121 -3.82 11.41 -7.86
CA LYS A 121 -4.09 11.89 -6.49
C LYS A 121 -5.57 12.08 -6.20
N GLN A 122 -6.31 12.70 -7.12
CA GLN A 122 -7.77 12.86 -6.97
C GLN A 122 -8.48 11.50 -6.91
N ARG A 123 -8.10 10.56 -7.78
CA ARG A 123 -8.66 9.21 -7.79
C ARG A 123 -8.33 8.43 -6.51
N MET A 124 -7.11 8.56 -5.99
CA MET A 124 -6.69 7.98 -4.71
C MET A 124 -7.55 8.49 -3.56
N GLN A 125 -7.82 9.80 -3.52
CA GLN A 125 -8.65 10.38 -2.48
C GLN A 125 -10.08 9.82 -2.56
N GLY A 126 -10.67 9.76 -3.75
CA GLY A 126 -12.00 9.18 -3.94
C GLY A 126 -12.09 7.70 -3.53
N ALA A 127 -11.06 6.89 -3.79
CA ALA A 127 -11.00 5.50 -3.33
C ALA A 127 -10.97 5.40 -1.79
N ARG A 128 -10.14 6.24 -1.13
CA ARG A 128 -10.08 6.32 0.33
C ARG A 128 -11.42 6.73 0.94
N ASP A 129 -12.09 7.71 0.35
CA ASP A 129 -13.38 8.20 0.85
C ASP A 129 -14.47 7.11 0.75
N ARG A 130 -14.47 6.30 -0.33
CA ARG A 130 -15.35 5.13 -0.46
C ARG A 130 -15.05 4.04 0.57
N GLN A 131 -13.77 3.72 0.79
CA GLN A 131 -13.41 2.75 1.82
C GLN A 131 -13.84 3.21 3.21
N LYS A 132 -13.65 4.50 3.50
CA LYS A 132 -14.08 5.10 4.75
C LYS A 132 -15.60 5.00 4.92
N SER A 133 -16.37 5.36 3.89
CA SER A 133 -17.84 5.28 3.96
C SER A 133 -18.34 3.85 4.16
N TYR A 134 -17.75 2.85 3.48
CA TYR A 134 -18.10 1.44 3.67
C TYR A 134 -17.74 0.91 5.07
N ALA A 135 -16.59 1.32 5.61
CA ALA A 135 -16.19 0.96 6.97
C ALA A 135 -17.10 1.60 8.02
N ASP A 136 -17.43 2.89 7.85
CA ASP A 136 -18.30 3.63 8.78
C ASP A 136 -19.74 3.08 8.75
N LEU A 137 -20.28 2.71 7.58
CA LEU A 137 -21.60 2.08 7.44
C LEU A 137 -21.72 0.73 8.15
N LYS A 138 -20.63 -0.05 8.23
CA LYS A 138 -20.59 -1.35 8.91
C LYS A 138 -20.26 -1.24 10.41
N ARG A 139 -19.92 -0.04 10.89
CA ARG A 139 -19.52 0.17 12.28
C ARG A 139 -20.76 0.29 13.17
N LYS A 140 -21.09 -0.77 13.90
CA LYS A 140 -22.03 -0.66 15.02
C LYS A 140 -21.31 -0.03 16.21
N PRO A 141 -21.88 0.94 16.92
CA PRO A 141 -21.37 1.35 18.21
C PRO A 141 -21.48 0.13 19.14
N MET A 142 -20.34 -0.34 19.65
CA MET A 142 -20.27 -1.45 20.58
C MET A 142 -19.53 -0.94 21.80
N GLU A 143 -20.26 -0.78 22.90
CA GLU A 143 -19.68 -0.47 24.20
C GLU A 143 -19.23 -1.79 24.82
N PHE A 144 -17.94 -1.89 25.13
CA PHE A 144 -17.39 -3.04 25.84
C PHE A 144 -17.29 -2.70 27.32
N GLN A 145 -17.75 -3.61 28.17
CA GLN A 145 -17.53 -3.52 29.61
C GLN A 145 -16.19 -4.16 29.96
N VAL A 146 -15.61 -3.75 31.09
CA VAL A 146 -14.42 -4.43 31.62
C VAL A 146 -14.83 -5.88 31.93
N GLU A 147 -14.10 -6.85 31.35
CA GLU A 147 -14.33 -8.32 31.34
C GLU A 147 -14.89 -8.92 30.04
N ASP A 148 -15.27 -8.12 29.04
CA ASP A 148 -15.59 -8.66 27.71
C ASP A 148 -14.33 -9.27 27.06
N LYS A 149 -14.37 -10.57 26.74
CA LYS A 149 -13.32 -11.22 25.96
C LYS A 149 -13.47 -10.85 24.49
N VAL A 150 -12.48 -10.12 23.98
CA VAL A 150 -12.31 -9.76 22.56
C VAL A 150 -11.45 -10.80 21.85
#